data_AF-A0A5N7WG80-F1
#
_entry.id   AF-A0A5N7WG80-F1
#
_cell.length_a   1.000
_cell.length_b   1.000
_cell.length_c   1.000
_cell.angle_alpha   90.00
_cell.angle_beta   90.00
_cell.angle_gamma   90.00
#
_symmetry.space_group_name_H-M   'P 1'
#
loop_
_entity.id
_entity.type
_entity.pdbx_description
1 polymer ?
#
loop_
_entity_poly.entity_id
_entity_poly.type
_entity_poly.pdbx_seq_one_letter_code
_entity_poly.pdbx_strand_id
1 'polypeptide(L)'
;MPPRSPDLPSVALPADKELVLKVVPMPADVNANGDIFGGWVMAQVDLAGSVLPQRISHTRMVTVAVNEFIFKQPVRVGDILSFYAGVQHVGRTSVAVDVEVFAERFSDQGKYVKVTEARLTYVAIDATGKPQSLPDTEQTRAWREKIQAQAAAKS
;
A
#
# COMPACT_ATOMS: atom_id res chain seq x y z
N MET A 1 -2.22 1.00 -31.43
CA MET A 1 -1.77 1.53 -30.13
C MET A 1 -2.86 2.49 -29.66
N PRO A 2 -3.48 2.28 -28.49
CA PRO A 2 -4.50 3.21 -28.00
C PRO A 2 -3.89 4.61 -27.84
N PRO A 3 -4.67 5.69 -28.05
CA PRO A 3 -4.17 7.04 -27.90
C PRO A 3 -3.64 7.24 -26.46
N ARG A 4 -2.48 7.91 -26.33
CA ARG A 4 -1.94 8.31 -25.03
C ARG A 4 -3.01 9.14 -24.30
N SER A 5 -3.41 8.70 -23.10
CA SER A 5 -4.18 9.56 -22.19
C SER A 5 -3.45 10.89 -22.02
N PRO A 6 -4.17 12.01 -21.83
CA PRO A 6 -3.54 13.31 -21.59
C PRO A 6 -2.54 13.20 -20.44
N ASP A 7 -1.40 13.91 -20.56
CA ASP A 7 -0.38 13.95 -19.54
C ASP A 7 -1.00 14.50 -18.25
N LEU A 8 -1.26 13.60 -17.29
CA LEU A 8 -1.75 14.00 -15.99
C LEU A 8 -0.65 14.81 -15.28
N PRO A 9 -1.03 15.85 -14.52
CA PRO A 9 -0.06 16.62 -13.77
C PRO A 9 0.68 15.70 -12.80
N SER A 10 2.01 15.83 -12.79
CA SER A 10 2.84 15.09 -11.85
C SER A 10 2.48 15.47 -10.42
N VAL A 11 2.40 14.47 -9.55
CA VAL A 11 2.22 14.65 -8.11
C VAL A 11 3.53 14.40 -7.37
N ALA A 12 3.69 15.00 -6.19
CA ALA A 12 4.80 14.69 -5.30
C ALA A 12 4.58 13.32 -4.63
N LEU A 13 5.66 12.61 -4.36
CA LEU A 13 5.64 11.37 -3.57
C LEU A 13 5.47 11.70 -2.07
N PRO A 14 4.80 10.84 -1.29
CA PRO A 14 4.54 11.11 0.11
C PRO A 14 5.83 11.07 0.93
N ALA A 15 6.05 12.11 1.74
CA ALA A 15 7.20 12.21 2.65
C ALA A 15 6.93 11.58 4.03
N ASP A 16 5.66 11.29 4.34
CA ASP A 16 5.20 10.80 5.64
C ASP A 16 5.03 9.26 5.69
N LYS A 17 5.26 8.58 4.56
CA LYS A 17 5.08 7.14 4.35
C LYS A 17 6.37 6.48 3.86
N GLU A 18 6.52 5.18 4.11
CA GLU A 18 7.70 4.41 3.72
C GLU A 18 7.49 3.77 2.35
N LEU A 19 8.48 3.89 1.45
CA LEU A 19 8.51 3.10 0.21
C LEU A 19 8.82 1.63 0.56
N VAL A 20 7.83 0.75 0.39
CA VAL A 20 7.95 -0.66 0.81
C VAL A 20 8.07 -1.63 -0.36
N LEU A 21 7.65 -1.24 -1.56
CA LEU A 21 7.74 -2.06 -2.77
C LEU A 21 7.92 -1.18 -4.01
N LYS A 22 8.81 -1.61 -4.92
CA LYS A 22 8.90 -1.08 -6.28
C LYS A 22 8.85 -2.25 -7.26
N VAL A 23 7.94 -2.21 -8.23
CA VAL A 23 7.72 -3.30 -9.18
C VAL A 23 7.32 -2.76 -10.54
N VAL A 24 7.69 -3.49 -11.59
CA VAL A 24 7.33 -3.19 -12.98
C VAL A 24 6.36 -4.28 -13.46
N PRO A 25 5.13 -3.94 -13.84
CA PRO A 25 4.18 -4.90 -14.37
C PRO A 25 4.55 -5.27 -15.82
N MET A 26 4.35 -6.54 -16.15
CA MET A 26 4.80 -7.16 -17.38
C MET A 26 3.61 -7.51 -18.29
N PRO A 27 3.83 -7.85 -19.58
CA PRO A 27 2.75 -8.16 -20.51
C PRO A 27 1.80 -9.28 -20.04
N ALA A 28 2.24 -10.20 -19.19
CA ALA A 28 1.39 -11.25 -18.63
C ALA A 28 0.36 -10.73 -17.60
N ASP A 29 0.54 -9.51 -17.09
CA ASP A 29 -0.30 -8.92 -16.05
C ASP A 29 -1.45 -8.07 -16.62
N VAL A 30 -1.59 -8.01 -17.95
CA VAL A 30 -2.62 -7.21 -18.62
C VAL A 30 -4.00 -7.86 -18.56
N ASN A 31 -5.03 -7.02 -18.50
CA ASN A 31 -6.40 -7.43 -18.75
C ASN A 31 -6.74 -7.34 -20.25
N ALA A 32 -7.96 -7.74 -20.63
CA ALA A 32 -8.42 -7.77 -22.02
C ALA A 32 -8.43 -6.38 -22.71
N ASN A 33 -8.39 -5.29 -21.96
CA ASN A 33 -8.34 -3.92 -22.47
C ASN A 33 -6.90 -3.41 -22.69
N GLY A 34 -5.88 -4.19 -22.30
CA GLY A 34 -4.47 -3.84 -22.47
C GLY A 34 -3.83 -3.03 -21.34
N ASP A 35 -4.62 -2.66 -20.32
CA ASP A 35 -4.10 -2.11 -19.06
C ASP A 35 -3.76 -3.24 -18.08
N ILE A 36 -3.02 -2.93 -17.01
CA ILE A 36 -2.74 -3.91 -15.96
C ILE A 36 -4.04 -4.31 -15.25
N PHE A 37 -4.19 -5.61 -15.02
CA PHE A 37 -5.35 -6.18 -14.35
C PHE A 37 -5.48 -5.66 -12.92
N GLY A 38 -6.68 -5.21 -12.55
CA GLY A 38 -6.94 -4.68 -11.20
C GLY A 38 -6.63 -5.67 -10.09
N GLY A 39 -6.88 -6.97 -10.31
CA GLY A 39 -6.53 -8.02 -9.34
C GLY A 39 -5.03 -8.18 -9.13
N TRP A 40 -4.21 -7.92 -10.16
CA TRP A 40 -2.77 -7.89 -10.01
C TRP A 40 -2.34 -6.72 -9.11
N VAL A 41 -2.90 -5.53 -9.34
CA VAL A 41 -2.61 -4.35 -8.50
C VAL A 41 -3.03 -4.59 -7.05
N MET A 42 -4.21 -5.19 -6.83
CA MET A 42 -4.68 -5.56 -5.49
C MET A 42 -3.71 -6.52 -4.79
N ALA A 43 -3.19 -7.53 -5.49
CA ALA A 43 -2.22 -8.45 -4.94
C ALA A 43 -0.92 -7.74 -4.52
N GLN A 44 -0.41 -6.82 -5.35
CA GLN A 44 0.78 -6.03 -4.99
C GLN A 44 0.53 -5.09 -3.80
N VAL A 45 -0.66 -4.48 -3.73
CA VAL A 45 -1.05 -3.64 -2.60
C VAL A 45 -1.09 -4.44 -1.30
N ASP A 46 -1.65 -5.65 -1.31
CA ASP A 46 -1.70 -6.50 -0.11
C ASP A 46 -0.30 -6.91 0.35
N LEU A 47 0.58 -7.30 -0.59
CA LEU A 47 1.98 -7.60 -0.30
C LEU A 47 2.68 -6.38 0.32
N ALA A 48 2.57 -5.20 -0.31
CA ALA A 48 3.17 -3.96 0.16
C ALA A 48 2.63 -3.54 1.54
N GLY A 49 1.30 -3.55 1.72
CA GLY A 49 0.65 -3.17 2.98
C GLY A 49 1.04 -4.07 4.16
N SER A 50 1.34 -5.34 3.88
CA SER A 50 1.74 -6.31 4.91
C SER A 50 3.16 -6.10 5.44
N VAL A 51 4.03 -5.36 4.72
CA VAL A 51 5.45 -5.20 5.07
C VAL A 51 5.63 -4.58 6.46
N LEU A 52 4.93 -3.47 6.75
CA LEU A 52 5.08 -2.79 8.04
C LEU A 52 4.55 -3.63 9.22
N PRO A 53 3.32 -4.20 9.16
CA PRO A 53 2.82 -5.09 10.21
C PRO A 53 3.70 -6.34 10.43
N GLN A 54 4.21 -6.97 9.37
CA GLN A 54 5.06 -8.15 9.47
C GLN A 54 6.35 -7.89 10.26
N ARG A 55 6.93 -6.69 10.14
CA ARG A 55 8.15 -6.31 10.88
C ARG A 55 7.97 -6.27 12.40
N ILE A 56 6.73 -6.12 12.90
CA ILE A 56 6.45 -6.01 14.33
C ILE A 56 5.71 -7.22 14.91
N SER A 57 5.03 -8.02 14.09
CA SER A 57 4.15 -9.08 14.59
C SER A 57 4.91 -10.25 15.21
N HIS A 58 6.12 -10.55 14.69
CA HIS A 58 6.93 -11.73 15.04
C HIS A 58 6.16 -13.07 14.95
N THR A 59 5.04 -13.05 14.23
CA THR A 59 4.15 -14.18 13.98
C THR A 59 3.45 -13.97 12.65
N ARG A 60 2.71 -14.99 12.21
CA ARG A 60 1.92 -14.94 10.98
C ARG A 60 0.90 -13.80 11.05
N MET A 61 0.76 -13.08 9.94
CA MET A 61 -0.27 -12.06 9.75
C MET A 61 -1.26 -12.52 8.69
N VAL A 62 -2.51 -12.13 8.84
CA VAL A 62 -3.55 -12.32 7.83
C VAL A 62 -4.26 -11.01 7.54
N THR A 63 -4.61 -10.78 6.28
CA THR A 63 -5.45 -9.66 5.86
C THR A 63 -6.90 -9.99 6.21
N VAL A 64 -7.51 -9.20 7.09
CA VAL A 64 -8.89 -9.43 7.56
C VAL A 64 -9.90 -8.45 6.97
N ALA A 65 -9.43 -7.30 6.50
CA ALA A 65 -10.27 -6.31 5.84
C ALA A 65 -9.49 -5.50 4.81
N VAL A 66 -10.16 -5.19 3.71
CA VAL A 66 -9.82 -4.10 2.80
C VAL A 66 -10.94 -3.09 2.96
N ASN A 67 -10.65 -1.98 3.64
CA ASN A 67 -11.66 -0.99 4.02
C ASN A 67 -12.03 -0.09 2.83
N GLU A 68 -11.03 0.29 2.05
CA GLU A 68 -11.18 1.13 0.87
C GLU A 68 -10.12 0.71 -0.14
N PHE A 69 -10.48 0.68 -1.42
CA PHE A 69 -9.57 0.43 -2.52
C PHE A 69 -10.04 1.25 -3.73
N ILE A 70 -9.28 2.28 -4.10
CA ILE A 70 -9.67 3.22 -5.16
C ILE A 70 -8.66 3.13 -6.30
N PHE A 71 -9.13 2.73 -7.48
CA PHE A 71 -8.40 2.85 -8.73
C PHE A 71 -8.61 4.25 -9.31
N LYS A 72 -7.59 5.11 -9.22
CA LYS A 72 -7.65 6.49 -9.72
C LYS A 72 -7.31 6.58 -11.20
N GLN A 73 -6.33 5.80 -11.65
CA GLN A 73 -5.80 5.86 -13.02
C GLN A 73 -5.38 4.47 -13.50
N PRO A 74 -5.43 4.19 -14.81
CA PRO A 74 -4.96 2.92 -15.37
C PRO A 74 -3.43 2.82 -15.26
N VAL A 75 -2.98 1.61 -14.90
CA VAL A 75 -1.56 1.23 -14.90
C VAL A 75 -1.24 0.56 -16.22
N ARG A 76 -0.06 0.86 -16.79
CA ARG A 76 0.40 0.34 -18.08
C ARG A 76 1.57 -0.62 -17.89
N VAL A 77 1.73 -1.52 -18.87
CA VAL A 77 2.93 -2.38 -18.96
C VAL A 77 4.18 -1.51 -19.00
N GLY A 78 5.17 -1.87 -18.18
CA GLY A 78 6.45 -1.16 -18.10
C GLY A 78 6.44 0.11 -17.25
N ASP A 79 5.32 0.50 -16.63
CA ASP A 79 5.33 1.54 -15.60
C ASP A 79 6.17 1.09 -14.40
N ILE A 80 6.88 2.01 -13.76
CA ILE A 80 7.52 1.72 -12.47
C ILE A 80 6.52 2.09 -11.37
N LEU A 81 5.98 1.08 -10.69
CA LEU A 81 5.07 1.29 -9.57
C LEU A 81 5.84 1.39 -8.27
N SER A 82 5.53 2.42 -7.48
CA SER A 82 6.08 2.66 -6.14
C SER A 82 4.95 2.63 -5.13
N PHE A 83 5.05 1.75 -4.13
CA PHE A 83 4.05 1.54 -3.10
C PHE A 83 4.54 2.13 -1.78
N TYR A 84 3.85 3.15 -1.31
CA TYR A 84 4.15 3.84 -0.07
C TYR A 84 3.16 3.43 1.00
N ALA A 85 3.64 2.85 2.09
CA ALA A 85 2.83 2.36 3.19
C ALA A 85 2.96 3.28 4.44
N GLY A 86 1.85 3.49 5.13
CA GLY A 86 1.80 4.24 6.38
C GLY A 86 0.82 3.63 7.38
N VAL A 87 1.29 3.38 8.60
CA VAL A 87 0.46 2.80 9.67
C VAL A 87 -0.52 3.85 10.20
N GLN A 88 -1.81 3.53 10.17
CA GLN A 88 -2.89 4.39 10.65
C GLN A 88 -3.44 3.98 12.02
N HIS A 89 -3.28 2.70 12.39
CA HIS A 89 -3.74 2.19 13.67
C HIS A 89 -2.91 0.99 14.11
N VAL A 90 -2.62 0.91 15.41
CA VAL A 90 -2.03 -0.28 16.04
C VAL A 90 -2.90 -0.66 17.24
N GLY A 91 -3.67 -1.75 17.08
CA GLY A 91 -4.53 -2.30 18.12
C GLY A 91 -3.79 -3.28 19.03
N ARG A 92 -4.57 -4.15 19.70
CA ARG A 92 -4.02 -5.26 20.50
C ARG A 92 -3.44 -6.36 19.63
N THR A 93 -4.17 -6.76 18.59
CA THR A 93 -3.81 -7.87 17.69
C THR A 93 -3.76 -7.43 16.22
N SER A 94 -4.12 -6.17 15.92
CA SER A 94 -4.36 -5.69 14.57
C SER A 94 -3.55 -4.45 14.23
N VAL A 95 -3.28 -4.25 12.94
CA VAL A 95 -2.63 -3.07 12.39
C VAL A 95 -3.39 -2.62 11.15
N ALA A 96 -3.77 -1.35 11.09
CA ALA A 96 -4.35 -0.76 9.88
C ALA A 96 -3.27 0.04 9.14
N VAL A 97 -3.20 -0.14 7.82
CA VAL A 97 -2.16 0.42 6.95
C VAL A 97 -2.82 1.06 5.73
N ASP A 98 -2.42 2.30 5.45
CA ASP A 98 -2.70 2.96 4.18
C ASP A 98 -1.58 2.66 3.19
N VAL A 99 -1.95 2.31 1.97
CA VAL A 99 -1.03 2.11 0.86
C VAL A 99 -1.40 3.07 -0.27
N GLU A 100 -0.44 3.88 -0.69
CA GLU A 100 -0.55 4.76 -1.85
C GLU A 100 0.38 4.30 -2.95
N VAL A 101 -0.16 4.15 -4.17
CA VAL A 101 0.58 3.62 -5.31
C VAL A 101 0.76 4.71 -6.36
N PHE A 102 2.00 4.90 -6.77
CA PHE A 102 2.40 5.89 -7.77
C PHE A 102 3.06 5.20 -8.95
N ALA A 103 2.63 5.56 -10.16
CA ALA A 103 3.26 5.12 -11.39
C ALA A 103 4.18 6.19 -11.94
N GLU A 104 5.40 5.79 -12.28
CA GLU A 104 6.33 6.54 -13.10
C GLU A 104 6.31 5.94 -14.52
N ARG A 105 5.84 6.70 -15.50
CA ARG A 105 5.65 6.19 -16.86
C ARG A 105 7.00 6.06 -17.56
N PHE A 106 7.19 4.99 -18.35
CA PHE A 106 8.45 4.76 -19.09
C PHE A 106 8.94 5.98 -19.89
N SER A 107 8.02 6.71 -20.51
CA SER A 107 8.34 7.87 -21.35
C SER A 107 8.48 9.20 -20.62
N ASP A 108 8.24 9.24 -19.32
CA ASP A 108 8.19 10.48 -18.53
C ASP A 108 8.77 10.24 -17.12
N GLN A 109 10.01 9.74 -17.11
CA GLN A 109 10.75 9.46 -15.88
C GLN A 109 10.94 10.75 -15.06
N GLY A 110 10.86 10.63 -13.74
CA GLY A 110 10.83 11.75 -12.79
C GLY A 110 9.46 12.40 -12.59
N LYS A 111 8.43 11.99 -13.34
CA LYS A 111 7.04 12.39 -13.10
C LYS A 111 6.21 11.23 -12.56
N TYR A 112 5.40 11.53 -11.56
CA TYR A 112 4.62 10.53 -10.83
C TYR A 112 3.13 10.81 -10.95
N VAL A 113 2.35 9.74 -11.09
CA VAL A 113 0.89 9.80 -11.06
C VAL A 113 0.38 8.85 -9.99
N LYS A 114 -0.47 9.33 -9.08
CA LYS A 114 -1.13 8.46 -8.11
C LYS A 114 -2.18 7.61 -8.81
N VAL A 115 -1.96 6.30 -8.87
CA VAL A 115 -2.81 5.35 -9.61
C VAL A 115 -3.79 4.62 -8.71
N THR A 116 -3.42 4.40 -7.45
CA THR A 116 -4.24 3.64 -6.50
C THR A 116 -4.01 4.12 -5.08
N GLU A 117 -5.04 4.03 -4.25
CA GLU A 117 -4.91 4.09 -2.79
C GLU A 117 -5.81 3.06 -2.14
N ALA A 118 -5.37 2.53 -1.00
CA ALA A 118 -6.11 1.53 -0.26
C ALA A 118 -5.82 1.59 1.24
N ARG A 119 -6.77 1.12 2.05
CA ARG A 119 -6.61 0.88 3.49
C ARG A 119 -6.87 -0.58 3.81
N LEU A 120 -5.89 -1.24 4.41
CA LEU A 120 -5.93 -2.67 4.76
C LEU A 120 -5.76 -2.86 6.26
N THR A 121 -6.43 -3.87 6.80
CA THR A 121 -6.27 -4.28 8.20
C THR A 121 -5.71 -5.69 8.27
N TYR A 122 -4.61 -5.83 8.99
CA TYR A 122 -3.92 -7.09 9.25
C TYR A 122 -4.11 -7.52 10.70
N VAL A 123 -4.21 -8.83 10.96
CA VAL A 123 -4.31 -9.41 12.31
C VAL A 123 -3.23 -10.45 12.53
N ALA A 124 -2.54 -10.34 13.68
CA ALA A 124 -1.52 -11.29 14.10
C ALA A 124 -2.23 -12.56 14.57
N ILE A 125 -1.76 -13.71 14.12
CA ILE A 125 -2.34 -15.00 14.48
C ILE A 125 -1.27 -15.98 14.98
N ASP A 126 -1.68 -16.88 15.86
CA ASP A 126 -0.85 -17.99 16.31
C ASP A 126 -0.81 -19.14 15.28
N ALA A 127 -0.12 -20.23 15.62
CA ALA A 127 -0.02 -21.42 14.76
C ALA A 127 -1.37 -22.10 14.48
N THR A 128 -2.38 -21.88 15.33
CA THR A 128 -3.74 -22.42 15.18
C THR A 128 -4.68 -21.48 14.44
N GLY A 129 -4.21 -20.29 14.06
CA GLY A 129 -5.00 -19.28 13.36
C GLY A 129 -5.80 -18.35 14.28
N LYS A 130 -5.57 -18.39 15.60
CA LYS A 130 -6.27 -17.51 16.55
C LYS A 130 -5.56 -16.17 16.70
N PRO A 131 -6.29 -15.05 16.88
CA PRO A 131 -5.66 -13.75 17.10
C PRO A 131 -4.69 -13.74 18.29
N GLN A 132 -3.48 -13.24 18.07
CA GLN A 132 -2.42 -13.13 19.06
C GLN A 132 -2.07 -11.65 19.28
N SER A 133 -1.73 -11.28 20.51
CA SER A 133 -1.30 -9.90 20.80
C SER A 133 -0.01 -9.55 20.08
N LEU A 134 0.04 -8.33 19.53
CA LEU A 134 1.27 -7.77 18.99
C LEU A 134 2.28 -7.54 20.12
N PRO A 135 3.57 -7.83 19.91
CA PRO A 135 4.62 -7.48 20.85
C PRO A 135 4.65 -5.97 21.13
N ASP A 136 4.89 -5.60 22.40
CA ASP A 136 5.03 -4.20 22.78
C ASP A 136 6.49 -3.72 22.60
N THR A 137 6.88 -3.54 21.35
CA THR A 137 8.22 -3.03 20.98
C THR A 137 8.26 -1.51 20.96
N GLU A 138 9.47 -0.95 20.99
CA GLU A 138 9.71 0.49 20.80
C GLU A 138 9.01 1.02 19.52
N GLN A 139 9.12 0.27 18.42
CA GLN A 139 8.46 0.62 17.16
C GLN A 139 6.93 0.69 17.29
N THR A 140 6.30 -0.28 17.96
CA THR A 140 4.84 -0.27 18.15
C THR A 140 4.37 0.91 18.99
N ARG A 141 5.14 1.31 20.02
CA ARG A 141 4.85 2.48 20.85
C ARG A 141 5.02 3.77 20.05
N ALA A 142 6.12 3.91 19.33
CA ALA A 142 6.40 5.07 18.49
C ALA A 142 5.29 5.29 17.44
N TRP A 143 4.78 4.22 16.82
CA TRP A 143 3.64 4.33 15.91
C TRP A 143 2.36 4.78 16.62
N ARG A 144 2.03 4.19 17.78
CA ARG A 144 0.84 4.59 18.55
C ARG A 144 0.90 6.07 18.93
N GLU A 145 2.04 6.55 19.40
CA GLU A 145 2.26 7.97 19.76
C GLU A 145 2.12 8.88 18.53
N LYS A 146 2.78 8.55 17.41
CA LYS A 146 2.66 9.30 16.16
C LYS A 146 1.21 9.41 15.70
N ILE A 147 0.46 8.30 15.74
CA ILE A 147 -0.96 8.25 15.34
C ILE A 147 -1.82 9.13 16.27
N GLN A 148 -1.59 9.06 17.58
CA GLN A 148 -2.31 9.91 18.56
C GLN A 148 -2.03 11.40 18.32
N ALA A 149 -0.78 11.78 18.10
CA ALA A 149 -0.41 13.16 17.80
C ALA A 149 -1.06 13.67 16.50
N GLN A 150 -1.10 12.83 15.45
CA GLN A 150 -1.77 13.16 14.19
C GLN A 150 -3.29 13.28 14.32
N ALA A 151 -3.93 12.48 15.17
CA ALA A 151 -5.36 12.58 15.45
C ALA A 151 -5.69 13.87 16.22
N ALA A 152 -4.87 14.24 17.20
CA ALA A 152 -5.02 15.48 17.97
C ALA A 152 -4.84 16.73 17.10
N ALA A 153 -3.92 16.71 16.13
CA ALA A 153 -3.70 17.83 15.21
C ALA A 153 -4.82 18.06 14.17
N LYS A 154 -5.75 17.09 14.02
CA LYS A 154 -6.88 17.16 13.09
C LYS A 154 -8.21 17.52 13.77
N SER A 155 -8.21 17.71 15.09
CA SER A 155 -9.38 18.08 15.90
C SER A 155 -9.31 19.55 16.29
#